data_AF-Q24MJ9-F1
#
_entry.id   AF-Q24MJ9-F1
#
_cell.length_a   1.000
_cell.length_b   1.000
_cell.length_c   1.000
_cell.angle_alpha   90.00
_cell.angle_beta   90.00
_cell.angle_gamma   90.00
#
_symmetry.space_group_name_H-M   'P 1'
#
loop_
_entity.id
_entity.type
_entity.pdbx_description
1 polymer ?
#
loop_
_entity_poly.entity_id
_entity_poly.type
_entity_poly.pdbx_seq_one_letter_code
_entity_poly.pdbx_strand_id
1 'polypeptide(L)'
;MGTTMTKLSVERTPLIIAAEINMINQQTKKALLTGAVEIGKRLKEAKALVPHGEWGKWLEESVNYSQRTADKLMQLFDEYGHKLPALSGDDSSPNSPPEANLGYTKALILLGIPEEEREQFVLDNDVGSMTRKELQEAVQEKKQALQEKDEANKERDQAIEEKNDLQKELDEKDSKITELITQNTELESQVSDYKQNYENGQRNVTPQQKEPEKTPEETASARKITDVQFTIHRDNMLSAYNELLKTLAALAPTDPKLKEEYRETAHGIVETMAKRLKVYPPEIQTNLKIRTHTTTLLSAQKPSN
;
A
#
# COMPACT_ATOMS: atom_id res chain seq x y z
N MET A 1 82.17 -31.36 30.09
CA MET A 1 81.63 -31.43 28.72
C MET A 1 80.58 -30.35 28.59
N GLY A 2 80.85 -29.30 27.81
CA GLY A 2 79.93 -28.18 27.62
C GLY A 2 79.04 -28.46 26.41
N THR A 3 77.75 -28.66 26.65
CA THR A 3 76.75 -28.75 25.59
C THR A 3 76.51 -27.33 25.06
N THR A 4 77.05 -27.05 23.88
CA THR A 4 76.77 -25.84 23.11
C THR A 4 75.31 -25.87 22.67
N MET A 5 74.46 -25.05 23.30
CA MET A 5 73.14 -24.71 22.80
C MET A 5 73.32 -23.92 21.49
N THR A 6 73.16 -24.62 20.37
CA THR A 6 73.13 -24.04 19.03
C THR A 6 71.91 -23.11 18.95
N LYS A 7 72.14 -21.82 19.16
CA LYS A 7 71.17 -20.76 18.87
C LYS A 7 70.93 -20.77 17.37
N LEU A 8 69.85 -21.42 16.94
CA LEU A 8 69.34 -21.38 15.57
C LEU A 8 69.11 -19.90 15.20
N SER A 9 70.06 -19.32 14.47
CA SER A 9 69.91 -17.99 13.90
C SER A 9 68.95 -18.10 12.74
N VAL A 10 67.66 -17.86 12.99
CA VAL A 10 66.69 -17.63 11.91
C VAL A 10 67.22 -16.45 11.10
N GLU A 11 67.53 -16.69 9.82
CA GLU A 11 68.02 -15.64 8.92
C GLU A 11 66.98 -14.52 8.88
N ARG A 12 67.38 -13.31 9.26
CA ARG A 12 66.48 -12.15 9.32
C ARG A 12 66.18 -11.69 7.89
N THR A 13 65.06 -12.15 7.34
CA THR A 13 64.55 -11.70 6.04
C THR A 13 63.52 -10.57 6.22
N PRO A 14 63.35 -9.67 5.23
CA PRO A 14 62.29 -8.66 5.26
C PRO A 14 60.88 -9.24 5.48
N LEU A 15 60.61 -10.45 4.98
CA LEU A 15 59.34 -11.15 5.19
C LEU A 15 59.09 -11.52 6.66
N ILE A 16 60.12 -12.02 7.35
CA ILE A 16 60.03 -12.36 8.78
C ILE A 16 59.83 -11.09 9.61
N ILE A 17 60.56 -10.01 9.29
CA ILE A 17 60.41 -8.72 9.97
C ILE A 17 58.99 -8.15 9.76
N ALA A 18 58.43 -8.25 8.54
CA ALA A 18 57.06 -7.82 8.27
C ALA A 18 56.03 -8.62 9.09
N ALA A 19 56.23 -9.94 9.22
CA ALA A 19 55.38 -10.79 10.05
C ALA A 19 55.48 -10.41 11.55
N GLU A 20 56.69 -10.16 12.06
CA GLU A 20 56.93 -9.67 13.44
C GLU A 20 56.21 -8.34 13.68
N ILE A 21 56.35 -7.36 12.77
CA ILE A 21 55.68 -6.05 12.85
C ILE A 21 54.15 -6.22 12.86
N ASN A 22 53.61 -7.07 11.98
CA ASN A 22 52.17 -7.31 11.90
C ASN A 22 51.62 -7.98 13.17
N MET A 23 52.36 -8.91 13.75
CA MET A 23 52.03 -9.53 15.04
C MET A 23 51.99 -8.49 16.17
N ILE A 24 53.01 -7.63 16.27
CA ILE A 24 53.05 -6.54 17.26
C ILE A 24 51.87 -5.57 17.05
N ASN A 25 51.55 -5.25 15.80
CA ASN A 25 50.42 -4.39 15.47
C ASN A 25 49.08 -5.00 15.92
N GLN A 26 48.86 -6.30 15.71
CA GLN A 26 47.66 -7.01 16.15
C GLN A 26 47.55 -7.03 17.67
N GLN A 27 48.62 -7.42 18.37
CA GLN A 27 48.67 -7.43 19.83
C GLN A 27 48.40 -6.05 20.44
N THR A 28 48.98 -5.00 19.86
CA THR A 28 48.76 -3.62 20.30
C THR A 28 47.31 -3.18 20.13
N LYS A 29 46.68 -3.51 18.99
CA LYS A 29 45.26 -3.21 18.73
C LYS A 29 44.35 -3.92 19.73
N LYS A 30 44.61 -5.19 20.02
CA LYS A 30 43.87 -6.02 20.98
C LYS A 30 44.02 -5.50 22.41
N ALA A 31 45.23 -5.17 22.84
CA ALA A 31 45.50 -4.58 24.13
C ALA A 31 44.80 -3.22 24.31
N LEU A 32 44.81 -2.37 23.27
CA LEU A 32 44.11 -1.09 23.28
C LEU A 32 42.59 -1.26 23.41
N LEU A 33 42.00 -2.19 22.65
CA LEU A 33 40.57 -2.49 22.74
C LEU A 33 40.20 -3.00 24.15
N THR A 34 40.96 -3.95 24.66
CA THR A 34 40.78 -4.52 26.02
C THR A 34 40.84 -3.43 27.09
N GLY A 35 41.86 -2.57 27.01
CA GLY A 35 42.01 -1.43 27.93
C GLY A 35 40.84 -0.44 27.83
N ALA A 36 40.37 -0.13 26.62
CA ALA A 36 39.23 0.75 26.41
C ALA A 36 37.93 0.21 27.04
N VAL A 37 37.68 -1.09 26.91
CA VAL A 37 36.50 -1.75 27.50
C VAL A 37 36.58 -1.74 29.04
N GLU A 38 37.74 -2.06 29.62
CA GLU A 38 37.91 -2.02 31.09
C GLU A 38 37.78 -0.59 31.64
N ILE A 39 38.29 0.42 30.92
CA ILE A 39 38.08 1.82 31.28
C ILE A 39 36.58 2.15 31.26
N GLY A 40 35.86 1.71 30.22
CA GLY A 40 34.40 1.87 30.12
C GLY A 40 33.64 1.30 31.32
N LYS A 41 34.04 0.10 31.77
CA LYS A 41 33.51 -0.54 32.98
C LYS A 41 33.71 0.34 34.22
N ARG A 42 34.94 0.82 34.46
CA ARG A 42 35.24 1.69 35.61
C ARG A 42 34.54 3.03 35.53
N LEU A 43 34.36 3.58 34.34
CA LEU A 43 33.58 4.79 34.14
C LEU A 43 32.12 4.59 34.51
N LYS A 44 31.52 3.43 34.20
CA LYS A 44 30.17 3.09 34.67
C LYS A 44 30.09 2.99 36.20
N GLU A 45 31.04 2.32 36.82
CA GLU A 45 31.13 2.23 38.29
C GLU A 45 31.25 3.62 38.92
N ALA A 46 32.15 4.47 38.40
CA ALA A 46 32.32 5.84 38.88
C ALA A 46 31.06 6.69 38.68
N LYS A 47 30.39 6.60 37.52
CA LYS A 47 29.17 7.36 37.22
C LYS A 47 28.02 7.06 38.19
N ALA A 48 27.97 5.87 38.76
CA ALA A 48 26.99 5.51 39.80
C ALA A 48 27.31 6.11 41.17
N LEU A 49 28.57 6.49 41.42
CA LEU A 49 29.04 7.06 42.69
C LEU A 49 29.14 8.58 42.66
N VAL A 50 29.33 9.18 41.48
CA VAL A 50 29.44 10.63 41.32
C VAL A 50 28.05 11.28 41.42
N PRO A 51 27.88 12.34 42.24
CA PRO A 51 26.61 13.06 42.33
C PRO A 51 26.11 13.61 41.00
N HIS A 52 24.79 13.72 40.86
CA HIS A 52 24.17 14.32 39.68
C HIS A 52 24.68 15.75 39.44
N GLY A 53 25.10 16.05 38.21
CA GLY A 53 25.63 17.36 37.81
C GLY A 53 27.16 17.49 37.87
N GLU A 54 27.86 16.65 38.66
CA GLU A 54 29.32 16.74 38.84
C GLU A 54 30.11 15.83 37.86
N TRP A 55 29.42 15.01 37.07
CA TRP A 55 30.05 14.02 36.18
C TRP A 55 31.06 14.64 35.21
N GLY A 56 30.69 15.75 34.54
CA GLY A 56 31.58 16.40 33.57
C GLY A 56 32.86 16.93 34.20
N LYS A 57 32.74 17.58 35.37
CA LYS A 57 33.89 18.11 36.12
C LYS A 57 34.79 16.98 36.64
N TRP A 58 34.19 15.92 37.19
CA TRP A 58 34.94 14.76 37.66
C TRP A 58 35.75 14.10 36.53
N LEU A 59 35.17 13.98 35.32
CA LEU A 59 35.88 13.43 34.16
C LEU A 59 37.10 14.25 33.76
N GLU A 60 36.99 15.58 33.76
CA GLU A 60 38.08 16.48 33.41
C GLU A 60 39.19 16.46 34.46
N GLU A 61 38.83 16.57 35.74
CA GLU A 61 39.79 16.69 36.84
C GLU A 61 40.45 15.36 37.24
N SER A 62 39.72 14.24 37.18
CA SER A 62 40.20 12.95 37.72
C SER A 62 40.84 12.05 36.68
N VAL A 63 40.33 12.06 35.44
CA VAL A 63 40.76 11.11 34.38
C VAL A 63 41.12 11.80 33.07
N ASN A 64 41.03 13.14 32.99
CA ASN A 64 41.33 13.95 31.82
C ASN A 64 40.57 13.50 30.56
N TYR A 65 39.28 13.19 30.72
CA TYR A 65 38.41 12.79 29.62
C TYR A 65 37.33 13.84 29.34
N SER A 66 36.99 13.98 28.05
CA SER A 66 35.75 14.63 27.66
C SER A 66 34.56 13.71 27.93
N GLN A 67 33.39 14.28 28.17
CA GLN A 67 32.14 13.52 28.30
C GLN A 67 31.89 12.61 27.09
N ARG A 68 32.12 13.10 25.87
CA ARG A 68 31.99 12.33 24.64
C ARG A 68 32.92 11.11 24.59
N THR A 69 34.15 11.25 25.08
CA THR A 69 35.10 10.13 25.15
C THR A 69 34.64 9.09 26.17
N ALA A 70 34.25 9.55 27.36
CA ALA A 70 33.75 8.67 28.42
C ALA A 70 32.52 7.89 27.98
N ASP A 71 31.55 8.55 27.34
CA ASP A 71 30.33 7.92 26.85
C ASP A 71 30.64 6.83 25.80
N LYS A 72 31.57 7.09 24.86
CA LYS A 72 32.01 6.07 23.88
C LYS A 72 32.66 4.85 24.53
N LEU A 73 33.50 5.06 25.55
CA LEU A 73 34.16 3.97 26.27
C LEU A 73 33.14 3.14 27.06
N MET A 74 32.18 3.80 27.70
CA MET A 74 31.07 3.13 28.39
C MET A 74 30.19 2.33 27.43
N GLN A 75 29.85 2.89 26.25
CA GLN A 75 29.11 2.18 25.20
C GLN A 75 29.87 0.95 24.71
N LEU A 76 31.19 1.08 24.51
CA LEU A 76 32.03 -0.04 24.12
C LEU A 76 32.01 -1.17 25.17
N PHE A 77 31.94 -0.82 26.45
CA PHE A 77 31.76 -1.80 27.53
C PHE A 77 30.39 -2.47 27.51
N ASP A 78 29.33 -1.75 27.21
CA ASP A 78 27.98 -2.36 27.16
C ASP A 78 27.88 -3.43 26.08
N GLU A 79 28.53 -3.18 24.95
CA GLU A 79 28.41 -3.99 23.74
C GLU A 79 29.46 -5.10 23.65
N TYR A 80 30.67 -4.86 24.17
CA TYR A 80 31.78 -5.81 24.09
C TYR A 80 32.26 -6.31 25.46
N GLY A 81 31.74 -5.78 26.57
CA GLY A 81 32.15 -6.13 27.92
C GLY A 81 31.92 -7.59 28.28
N HIS A 82 30.87 -8.21 27.71
CA HIS A 82 30.60 -9.64 27.87
C HIS A 82 31.55 -10.52 27.05
N LYS A 83 32.16 -9.95 25.98
CA LYS A 83 33.08 -10.63 25.07
C LYS A 83 34.56 -10.50 25.50
N LEU A 84 34.87 -9.69 26.52
CA LEU A 84 36.22 -9.47 27.09
C LEU A 84 37.03 -10.74 27.39
N PRO A 85 36.47 -11.80 27.98
CA PRO A 85 37.20 -13.05 28.22
C PRO A 85 37.66 -13.71 26.92
N ALA A 86 36.84 -13.62 25.87
CA ALA A 86 37.17 -14.12 24.54
C ALA A 86 38.15 -13.20 23.80
N LEU A 87 38.09 -11.88 24.05
CA LEU A 87 39.07 -10.89 23.57
C LEU A 87 40.43 -10.98 24.29
N SER A 88 40.51 -11.64 25.44
CA SER A 88 41.75 -11.78 26.24
C SER A 88 42.39 -13.17 26.13
N GLY A 89 41.71 -14.12 25.48
CA GLY A 89 42.21 -15.48 25.24
C GLY A 89 43.31 -15.54 24.17
N ASP A 90 44.05 -16.66 24.19
CA ASP A 90 45.05 -17.02 23.17
C ASP A 90 44.38 -17.10 21.77
N ASP A 91 44.87 -16.31 20.82
CA ASP A 91 44.39 -16.25 19.41
C ASP A 91 44.50 -17.60 18.67
N SER A 92 45.13 -18.59 19.30
CA SER A 92 45.26 -19.96 18.78
C SER A 92 43.98 -20.80 18.93
N SER A 93 42.93 -20.29 19.59
CA SER A 93 41.64 -20.97 19.67
C SER A 93 40.82 -20.74 18.39
N PRO A 94 40.42 -21.79 17.65
CA PRO A 94 39.58 -21.67 16.45
C PRO A 94 38.15 -21.13 16.72
N ASN A 95 37.79 -20.92 17.99
CA ASN A 95 36.51 -20.34 18.43
C ASN A 95 36.62 -18.87 18.88
N SER A 96 37.72 -18.19 18.54
CA SER A 96 37.85 -16.75 18.83
C SER A 96 36.79 -15.99 18.03
N PRO A 97 35.99 -15.10 18.65
CA PRO A 97 34.96 -14.34 17.94
C PRO A 97 35.59 -13.62 16.74
N PRO A 98 34.84 -13.43 15.62
CA PRO A 98 35.32 -12.65 14.46
C PRO A 98 35.84 -11.26 14.85
N GLU A 99 35.36 -10.76 15.98
CA GLU A 99 35.66 -9.49 16.59
C GLU A 99 37.01 -9.43 17.34
N ALA A 100 37.64 -10.58 17.63
CA ALA A 100 38.89 -10.67 18.40
C ALA A 100 40.08 -9.98 17.71
N ASN A 101 40.01 -9.85 16.38
CA ASN A 101 41.02 -9.15 15.57
C ASN A 101 40.70 -7.67 15.30
N LEU A 102 39.64 -7.12 15.91
CA LEU A 102 39.26 -5.72 15.73
C LEU A 102 40.13 -4.79 16.60
N GLY A 103 40.61 -3.71 15.99
CA GLY A 103 41.17 -2.59 16.76
C GLY A 103 40.07 -1.68 17.32
N TYR A 104 40.39 -0.93 18.37
CA TYR A 104 39.51 0.05 19.03
C TYR A 104 38.66 0.89 18.05
N THR A 105 39.30 1.48 17.03
CA THR A 105 38.60 2.32 16.05
C THR A 105 37.56 1.56 15.24
N LYS A 106 37.83 0.30 14.87
CA LYS A 106 36.89 -0.53 14.11
C LYS A 106 35.72 -0.97 14.98
N ALA A 107 35.99 -1.36 16.23
CA ALA A 107 34.95 -1.70 17.20
C ALA A 107 33.99 -0.52 17.43
N LEU A 108 34.50 0.71 17.55
CA LEU A 108 33.66 1.90 17.65
C LEU A 108 32.81 2.17 16.40
N ILE A 109 33.30 1.85 15.20
CA ILE A 109 32.51 2.04 13.97
C ILE A 109 31.39 0.99 13.90
N LEU A 110 31.67 -0.24 14.33
CA LEU A 110 30.69 -1.34 14.35
C LEU A 110 29.55 -1.13 15.37
N LEU A 111 29.70 -0.22 16.33
CA LEU A 111 28.59 0.24 17.18
C LEU A 111 27.47 0.93 16.39
N GLY A 112 27.73 1.33 15.14
CA GLY A 112 26.69 1.82 14.23
C GLY A 112 25.76 0.73 13.71
N ILE A 113 26.08 -0.55 13.94
CA ILE A 113 25.28 -1.71 13.56
C ILE A 113 24.65 -2.32 14.82
N PRO A 114 23.36 -2.71 14.77
CA PRO A 114 22.71 -3.48 15.84
C PRO A 114 23.55 -4.70 16.26
N GLU A 115 23.55 -5.02 17.56
CA GLU A 115 24.36 -6.11 18.12
C GLU A 115 24.10 -7.44 17.40
N GLU A 116 22.83 -7.73 17.11
CA GLU A 116 22.36 -8.98 16.52
C GLU A 116 22.90 -9.20 15.10
N GLU A 117 23.18 -8.12 14.38
CA GLU A 117 23.65 -8.19 13.00
C GLU A 117 25.15 -7.95 12.86
N ARG A 118 25.84 -7.62 13.97
CA ARG A 118 27.24 -7.22 13.95
C ARG A 118 28.18 -8.38 13.63
N GLU A 119 27.92 -9.56 14.21
CA GLU A 119 28.73 -10.76 13.97
C GLU A 119 28.64 -11.19 12.50
N GLN A 120 27.41 -11.25 11.97
CA GLN A 120 27.17 -11.57 10.56
C GLN A 120 27.82 -10.54 9.63
N PHE A 121 27.72 -9.25 9.95
CA PHE A 121 28.37 -8.19 9.18
C PHE A 121 29.89 -8.33 9.14
N VAL A 122 30.51 -8.70 10.28
CA VAL A 122 31.96 -8.92 10.34
C VAL A 122 32.38 -10.10 9.47
N LEU A 123 31.59 -11.18 9.46
CA LEU A 123 31.83 -12.35 8.61
C LEU A 123 31.68 -12.04 7.12
N ASP A 124 30.62 -11.32 6.74
CA ASP A 124 30.29 -11.07 5.33
C ASP A 124 31.24 -10.06 4.67
N ASN A 125 31.79 -9.11 5.43
CA ASN A 125 32.55 -7.97 4.89
C ASN A 125 34.07 -8.06 5.13
N ASP A 126 34.57 -9.14 5.74
CA ASP A 126 35.98 -9.27 6.14
C ASP A 126 36.52 -8.00 6.81
N VAL A 127 35.86 -7.57 7.89
CA VAL A 127 36.17 -6.30 8.57
C VAL A 127 37.63 -6.24 9.07
N GLY A 128 38.29 -7.39 9.22
CA GLY A 128 39.70 -7.51 9.55
C GLY A 128 40.61 -6.81 8.54
N SER A 129 40.36 -6.98 7.24
CA SER A 129 41.18 -6.43 6.15
C SER A 129 40.79 -5.00 5.75
N MET A 130 39.53 -4.61 5.94
CA MET A 130 39.03 -3.29 5.57
C MET A 130 39.81 -2.13 6.22
N THR A 131 40.02 -1.05 5.48
CA THR A 131 40.51 0.20 6.06
C THR A 131 39.42 0.86 6.91
N ARG A 132 39.82 1.82 7.75
CA ARG A 132 38.87 2.61 8.56
C ARG A 132 37.80 3.28 7.70
N LYS A 133 38.19 3.80 6.53
CA LYS A 133 37.30 4.55 5.64
C LYS A 133 36.28 3.62 4.99
N GLU A 134 36.74 2.50 4.45
CA GLU A 134 35.86 1.48 3.84
C GLU A 134 34.88 0.91 4.87
N LEU A 135 35.33 0.62 6.09
CA LEU A 135 34.43 0.16 7.15
C LEU A 135 33.38 1.21 7.49
N GLN A 136 33.76 2.48 7.56
CA GLN A 136 32.81 3.56 7.84
C GLN A 136 31.77 3.72 6.73
N GLU A 137 32.17 3.58 5.46
CA GLU A 137 31.27 3.60 4.31
C GLU A 137 30.31 2.40 4.34
N ALA A 138 30.80 1.19 4.59
CA ALA A 138 29.97 -0.02 4.66
C ALA A 138 28.96 0.01 5.81
N VAL A 139 29.36 0.51 7.00
CA VAL A 139 28.41 0.71 8.11
C VAL A 139 27.37 1.78 7.76
N GLN A 140 27.77 2.85 7.08
CA GLN A 140 26.83 3.90 6.66
C GLN A 140 25.83 3.39 5.62
N GLU A 141 26.28 2.64 4.62
CA GLU A 141 25.43 2.01 3.61
C GLU A 141 24.43 1.04 4.26
N LYS A 142 24.90 0.19 5.18
CA LYS A 142 24.02 -0.72 5.92
C LYS A 142 22.98 0.03 6.74
N LYS A 143 23.38 1.12 7.39
CA LYS A 143 22.45 1.96 8.16
C LYS A 143 21.39 2.61 7.26
N GLN A 144 21.78 3.08 6.08
CA GLN A 144 20.85 3.62 5.09
C GLN A 144 19.88 2.55 4.59
N ALA A 145 20.39 1.36 4.26
CA ALA A 145 19.55 0.24 3.84
C ALA A 145 18.54 -0.21 4.91
N LEU A 146 18.94 -0.21 6.19
CA LEU A 146 18.02 -0.47 7.31
C LEU A 146 16.93 0.60 7.42
N GLN A 147 17.31 1.87 7.29
CA GLN A 147 16.36 2.98 7.32
C GLN A 147 15.36 2.91 6.15
N GLU A 148 15.84 2.68 4.93
CA GLU A 148 14.98 2.52 3.74
C GLU A 148 14.03 1.33 3.87
N LYS A 149 14.52 0.21 4.43
CA LYS A 149 13.69 -0.96 4.72
C LYS A 149 12.60 -0.66 5.73
N ASP A 150 12.91 0.09 6.79
CA ASP A 150 11.92 0.48 7.81
C ASP A 150 10.88 1.45 7.25
N GLU A 151 11.31 2.42 6.43
CA GLU A 151 10.42 3.34 5.71
C GLU A 151 9.49 2.57 4.75
N ALA A 152 10.05 1.66 3.94
CA ALA A 152 9.26 0.82 3.03
C ALA A 152 8.27 -0.10 3.77
N ASN A 153 8.66 -0.63 4.94
CA ASN A 153 7.76 -1.43 5.77
C ASN A 153 6.60 -0.60 6.30
N LYS A 154 6.86 0.64 6.74
CA LYS A 154 5.83 1.56 7.20
C LYS A 154 4.85 1.93 6.09
N GLU A 155 5.36 2.23 4.90
CA GLU A 155 4.53 2.49 3.72
C GLU A 155 3.68 1.27 3.34
N ARG A 156 4.28 0.07 3.38
CA ARG A 156 3.57 -1.19 3.14
C ARG A 156 2.44 -1.41 4.14
N ASP A 157 2.68 -1.15 5.42
CA ASP A 157 1.66 -1.30 6.46
C ASP A 157 0.52 -0.28 6.30
N GLN A 158 0.84 0.96 5.94
CA GLN A 158 -0.16 1.98 5.59
C GLN A 158 -1.01 1.56 4.39
N ALA A 159 -0.38 1.05 3.32
CA ALA A 159 -1.11 0.57 2.14
C ALA A 159 -2.02 -0.63 2.45
N ILE A 160 -1.63 -1.50 3.39
CA ILE A 160 -2.48 -2.62 3.84
C ILE A 160 -3.68 -2.09 4.63
N GLU A 161 -3.48 -1.10 5.49
CA GLU A 161 -4.57 -0.46 6.24
C GLU A 161 -5.58 0.21 5.29
N GLU A 162 -5.09 1.03 4.35
CA GLU A 162 -5.93 1.65 3.31
C GLU A 162 -6.68 0.62 2.47
N LYS A 163 -6.02 -0.47 2.07
CA LYS A 163 -6.66 -1.56 1.33
C LYS A 163 -7.79 -2.21 2.15
N ASN A 164 -7.58 -2.42 3.45
CA ASN A 164 -8.59 -3.02 4.31
C ASN A 164 -9.80 -2.09 4.48
N ASP A 165 -9.59 -0.78 4.57
CA ASP A 165 -10.67 0.19 4.68
C ASP A 165 -11.46 0.32 3.36
N LEU A 166 -10.77 0.33 2.22
CA LEU A 166 -11.44 0.26 0.91
C LEU A 166 -12.24 -1.03 0.73
N GLN A 167 -11.75 -2.17 1.24
CA GLN A 167 -12.49 -3.42 1.19
C GLN A 167 -13.77 -3.36 2.01
N LYS A 168 -13.75 -2.79 3.22
CA LYS A 168 -14.97 -2.58 4.02
C LYS A 168 -15.96 -1.69 3.27
N GLU A 169 -15.49 -0.60 2.67
CA GLU A 169 -16.35 0.31 1.91
C GLU A 169 -16.97 -0.38 0.67
N LEU A 170 -16.24 -1.32 0.06
CA LEU A 170 -16.76 -2.13 -1.05
C LEU A 170 -17.85 -3.10 -0.57
N ASP A 171 -17.61 -3.81 0.54
CA ASP A 171 -18.56 -4.74 1.12
C ASP A 171 -19.87 -4.04 1.57
N GLU A 172 -19.75 -2.81 2.08
CA GLU A 172 -20.90 -1.94 2.39
C GLU A 172 -21.69 -1.54 1.14
N LYS A 173 -21.00 -1.16 0.06
CA LYS A 173 -21.66 -0.84 -1.22
C LYS A 173 -22.33 -2.07 -1.84
N ASP A 174 -21.69 -3.23 -1.81
CA ASP A 174 -22.27 -4.49 -2.32
C ASP A 174 -23.52 -4.90 -1.54
N SER A 175 -23.49 -4.71 -0.22
CA SER A 175 -24.68 -4.90 0.64
C SER A 175 -25.81 -3.95 0.23
N LYS A 176 -25.49 -2.68 -0.06
CA LYS A 176 -26.49 -1.70 -0.49
C LYS A 176 -27.06 -1.99 -1.88
N ILE A 177 -26.23 -2.45 -2.81
CA ILE A 177 -26.66 -2.90 -4.14
C ILE A 177 -27.65 -4.06 -4.00
N THR A 178 -27.33 -5.03 -3.14
CA THR A 178 -28.21 -6.18 -2.90
C THR A 178 -29.58 -5.74 -2.37
N GLU A 179 -29.61 -4.81 -1.41
CA GLU A 179 -30.84 -4.23 -0.87
C GLU A 179 -31.68 -3.52 -1.96
N LEU A 180 -31.04 -2.70 -2.80
CA LEU A 180 -31.70 -2.00 -3.90
C LEU A 180 -32.24 -2.96 -4.97
N ILE A 181 -31.52 -4.06 -5.25
CA ILE A 181 -32.01 -5.11 -6.15
C ILE A 181 -33.28 -5.74 -5.58
N THR A 182 -33.30 -6.09 -4.30
CA THR A 182 -34.50 -6.65 -3.65
C THR A 182 -35.68 -5.67 -3.73
N GLN A 183 -35.46 -4.39 -3.41
CA GLN A 183 -36.49 -3.36 -3.52
C GLN A 183 -37.03 -3.22 -4.95
N ASN A 184 -36.14 -3.20 -5.95
CA ASN A 184 -36.56 -3.14 -7.35
C ASN A 184 -37.38 -4.37 -7.76
N THR A 185 -36.99 -5.58 -7.36
CA THR A 185 -37.76 -6.80 -7.68
C THR A 185 -39.14 -6.80 -7.02
N GLU A 186 -39.26 -6.27 -5.81
CA GLU A 186 -40.54 -6.15 -5.12
C GLU A 186 -41.44 -5.11 -5.82
N LEU A 187 -40.89 -3.96 -6.22
CA LEU A 187 -41.60 -2.97 -7.01
C LEU A 187 -42.04 -3.52 -8.37
N GLU A 188 -41.20 -4.30 -9.05
CA GLU A 188 -41.55 -4.98 -10.30
C GLU A 188 -42.71 -5.97 -10.10
N SER A 189 -42.70 -6.76 -9.02
CA SER A 189 -43.81 -7.65 -8.66
C SER A 189 -45.10 -6.87 -8.42
N GLN A 190 -45.03 -5.79 -7.65
CA GLN A 190 -46.19 -4.93 -7.40
C GLN A 190 -46.75 -4.35 -8.70
N VAL A 191 -45.89 -3.82 -9.57
CA VAL A 191 -46.30 -3.30 -10.89
C VAL A 191 -46.96 -4.38 -11.74
N SER A 192 -46.44 -5.61 -11.71
CA SER A 192 -47.05 -6.76 -12.39
C SER A 192 -48.43 -7.10 -11.85
N ASP A 193 -48.57 -7.17 -10.52
CA ASP A 193 -49.86 -7.45 -9.85
C ASP A 193 -50.91 -6.38 -10.16
N TYR A 194 -50.52 -5.10 -10.12
CA TYR A 194 -51.40 -4.00 -10.52
C TYR A 194 -51.83 -4.11 -11.98
N LYS A 195 -50.92 -4.48 -12.89
CA LYS A 195 -51.22 -4.66 -14.30
C LYS A 195 -52.18 -5.83 -14.54
N GLN A 196 -51.97 -6.95 -13.87
CA GLN A 196 -52.84 -8.12 -13.98
C GLN A 196 -54.24 -7.85 -13.41
N ASN A 197 -54.34 -7.12 -12.30
CA ASN A 197 -55.63 -6.69 -11.74
C ASN A 197 -56.37 -5.71 -12.65
N TYR A 198 -55.65 -4.78 -13.29
CA TYR A 198 -56.21 -3.87 -14.29
C TYR A 198 -56.75 -4.62 -15.52
N GLU A 199 -56.00 -5.58 -16.07
CA GLU A 199 -56.41 -6.41 -17.20
C GLU A 199 -57.61 -7.32 -16.87
N ASN A 200 -57.67 -7.86 -15.66
CA ASN A 200 -58.82 -8.65 -15.19
C ASN A 200 -60.06 -7.79 -14.95
N GLY A 201 -59.89 -6.55 -14.49
CA GLY A 201 -60.96 -5.55 -14.39
C GLY A 201 -61.57 -5.18 -15.75
N GLN A 202 -60.76 -5.16 -16.82
CA GLN A 202 -61.25 -4.88 -18.18
C GLN A 202 -61.97 -6.05 -18.86
N ARG A 203 -61.72 -7.31 -18.45
CA ARG A 203 -62.41 -8.50 -19.01
C ARG A 203 -63.87 -8.66 -18.56
N ASN A 204 -64.31 -7.98 -17.51
CA ASN A 204 -65.65 -8.10 -16.94
C ASN A 204 -66.66 -7.04 -17.41
N VAL A 205 -66.34 -6.22 -18.42
CA VAL A 205 -67.23 -5.14 -18.87
C VAL A 205 -67.91 -5.49 -20.20
N THR A 206 -69.18 -5.88 -20.13
CA THR A 206 -70.10 -5.92 -21.28
C THR A 206 -70.48 -4.48 -21.64
N PRO A 207 -70.54 -4.07 -22.92
CA PRO A 207 -70.74 -2.66 -23.25
C PRO A 207 -72.22 -2.27 -23.08
N GLN A 208 -72.53 -1.57 -21.98
CA GLN A 208 -73.69 -0.69 -21.93
C GLN A 208 -73.21 0.76 -21.94
N GLN A 209 -73.64 1.47 -22.97
CA GLN A 209 -73.55 2.91 -23.11
C GLN A 209 -74.19 3.58 -21.89
N LYS A 210 -73.36 4.10 -20.99
CA LYS A 210 -73.65 5.30 -20.20
C LYS A 210 -72.36 6.07 -20.09
N GLU A 211 -72.39 7.35 -20.50
CA GLU A 211 -71.37 8.32 -20.12
C GLU A 211 -71.09 8.19 -18.62
N PRO A 212 -69.82 8.01 -18.18
CA PRO A 212 -69.50 8.24 -16.80
C PRO A 212 -68.87 9.62 -16.67
N GLU A 213 -69.52 10.49 -15.89
CA GLU A 213 -68.82 11.52 -15.15
C GLU A 213 -67.70 10.84 -14.35
N LYS A 214 -66.45 11.12 -14.70
CA LYS A 214 -65.29 10.59 -13.99
C LYS A 214 -65.20 11.28 -12.63
N THR A 215 -65.31 10.50 -11.56
CA THR A 215 -65.08 10.97 -10.19
C THR A 215 -63.63 11.48 -10.01
N PRO A 216 -63.40 12.50 -9.16
CA PRO A 216 -62.09 13.12 -8.96
C PRO A 216 -60.96 12.14 -8.54
N GLU A 217 -61.28 11.03 -7.89
CA GLU A 217 -60.31 10.02 -7.43
C GLU A 217 -59.69 9.18 -8.57
N GLU A 218 -60.46 8.78 -9.59
CA GLU A 218 -59.94 8.00 -10.72
C GLU A 218 -59.01 8.85 -11.61
N THR A 219 -59.35 10.12 -11.79
CA THR A 219 -58.50 11.07 -12.53
C THR A 219 -57.22 11.42 -11.75
N ALA A 220 -57.28 11.46 -10.42
CA ALA A 220 -56.11 11.66 -9.56
C ALA A 220 -55.17 10.44 -9.57
N SER A 221 -55.70 9.21 -9.60
CA SER A 221 -54.90 7.99 -9.67
C SER A 221 -54.22 7.80 -11.04
N ALA A 222 -54.94 8.07 -12.14
CA ALA A 222 -54.37 8.00 -13.50
C ALA A 222 -53.26 9.05 -13.72
N ARG A 223 -53.42 10.27 -13.19
CA ARG A 223 -52.39 11.32 -13.23
C ARG A 223 -51.11 10.89 -12.52
N LYS A 224 -51.23 10.31 -11.31
CA LYS A 224 -50.07 9.81 -10.55
C LYS A 224 -49.28 8.74 -11.34
N ILE A 225 -49.97 7.84 -12.02
CA ILE A 225 -49.32 6.79 -12.84
C ILE A 225 -48.58 7.42 -14.04
N THR A 226 -49.20 8.36 -14.73
CA THR A 226 -48.57 9.08 -15.86
C THR A 226 -47.38 9.93 -15.40
N ASP A 227 -47.45 10.56 -14.23
CA ASP A 227 -46.36 11.34 -13.65
C ASP A 227 -45.15 10.47 -13.30
N VAL A 228 -45.38 9.28 -12.73
CA VAL A 228 -44.30 8.31 -12.45
C VAL A 228 -43.65 7.82 -13.75
N GLN A 229 -44.45 7.46 -14.76
CA GLN A 229 -43.94 7.04 -16.07
C GLN A 229 -43.13 8.15 -16.77
N PHE A 230 -43.62 9.39 -16.73
CA PHE A 230 -42.90 10.55 -17.27
C PHE A 230 -41.56 10.75 -16.56
N THR A 231 -41.53 10.63 -15.22
CA THR A 231 -40.31 10.76 -14.40
C THR A 231 -39.27 9.72 -14.79
N ILE A 232 -39.68 8.45 -14.91
CA ILE A 232 -38.78 7.36 -15.33
C ILE A 232 -38.21 7.62 -16.73
N HIS A 233 -39.07 7.98 -17.70
CA HIS A 233 -38.61 8.26 -19.06
C HIS A 233 -37.68 9.48 -19.12
N ARG A 234 -37.97 10.54 -18.35
CA ARG A 234 -37.11 11.72 -18.23
C ARG A 234 -35.73 11.35 -17.70
N ASP A 235 -35.67 10.61 -16.59
CA ASP A 235 -34.41 10.29 -15.92
C ASP A 235 -33.55 9.35 -16.78
N ASN A 236 -34.18 8.39 -17.48
CA ASN A 236 -33.49 7.54 -18.44
C ASN A 236 -32.90 8.33 -19.62
N MET A 237 -33.64 9.30 -20.18
CA MET A 237 -33.12 10.15 -21.25
C MET A 237 -31.94 11.00 -20.79
N LEU A 238 -32.03 11.60 -19.60
CA LEU A 238 -30.95 12.42 -19.03
C LEU A 238 -29.70 11.58 -18.73
N SER A 239 -29.89 10.38 -18.15
CA SER A 239 -28.80 9.45 -17.85
C SER A 239 -28.07 9.00 -19.12
N ALA A 240 -28.82 8.52 -20.12
CA ALA A 240 -28.24 8.08 -21.39
C ALA A 240 -27.50 9.21 -22.13
N TYR A 241 -28.04 10.43 -22.09
CA TYR A 241 -27.38 11.60 -22.68
C TYR A 241 -26.07 11.94 -21.96
N ASN A 242 -26.04 11.89 -20.62
CA ASN A 242 -24.82 12.14 -19.85
C ASN A 242 -23.73 11.09 -20.12
N GLU A 243 -24.09 9.82 -20.24
CA GLU A 243 -23.13 8.76 -20.61
C GLU A 243 -22.58 8.95 -22.03
N LEU A 244 -23.42 9.38 -22.98
CA LEU A 244 -22.97 9.76 -24.32
C LEU A 244 -21.95 10.91 -24.27
N LEU A 245 -22.18 11.93 -23.44
CA LEU A 245 -21.20 13.01 -23.26
C LEU A 245 -19.89 12.53 -22.64
N LYS A 246 -19.94 11.60 -21.67
CA LYS A 246 -18.73 11.01 -21.07
C LYS A 246 -17.93 10.22 -22.09
N THR A 247 -18.59 9.42 -22.94
CA THR A 247 -17.89 8.67 -24.01
C THR A 247 -17.23 9.62 -25.02
N LEU A 248 -17.90 10.71 -25.42
CA LEU A 248 -17.31 11.74 -26.27
C LEU A 248 -16.12 12.45 -25.60
N ALA A 249 -16.18 12.67 -24.29
CA ALA A 249 -15.06 13.23 -23.52
C ALA A 249 -13.87 12.27 -23.45
N ALA A 250 -14.14 10.97 -23.24
CA ALA A 250 -13.12 9.93 -23.21
C ALA A 250 -12.45 9.70 -24.59
N LEU A 251 -13.16 9.95 -25.70
CA LEU A 251 -12.58 9.90 -27.05
C LEU A 251 -11.68 11.11 -27.38
N ALA A 252 -11.81 12.23 -26.66
CA ALA A 252 -11.07 13.45 -26.92
C ALA A 252 -9.53 13.30 -26.96
N PRO A 253 -8.88 12.54 -26.05
CA PRO A 253 -7.43 12.31 -26.10
C PRO A 253 -7.00 11.29 -27.17
N THR A 254 -7.86 10.37 -27.59
CA THR A 254 -7.50 9.25 -28.47
C THR A 254 -7.73 9.54 -29.95
N ASP A 255 -8.91 10.07 -30.29
CA ASP A 255 -9.25 10.43 -31.67
C ASP A 255 -10.19 11.66 -31.71
N PRO A 256 -9.60 12.87 -31.81
CA PRO A 256 -10.37 14.11 -31.87
C PRO A 256 -11.28 14.23 -33.11
N LYS A 257 -10.92 13.59 -34.24
CA LYS A 257 -11.72 13.67 -35.47
C LYS A 257 -12.97 12.81 -35.37
N LEU A 258 -12.82 11.58 -34.88
CA LEU A 258 -13.95 10.68 -34.67
C LEU A 258 -14.91 11.20 -33.59
N LYS A 259 -14.37 11.82 -32.53
CA LYS A 259 -15.19 12.53 -31.53
C LYS A 259 -16.09 13.58 -32.19
N GLU A 260 -15.56 14.37 -33.11
CA GLU A 260 -16.30 15.45 -33.79
C GLU A 260 -17.44 14.90 -34.64
N GLU A 261 -17.20 13.81 -35.37
CA GLU A 261 -18.23 13.11 -36.16
C GLU A 261 -19.36 12.58 -35.28
N TYR A 262 -19.02 11.95 -34.15
CA TYR A 262 -20.02 11.45 -33.20
C TYR A 262 -20.77 12.58 -32.49
N ARG A 263 -20.11 13.72 -32.21
CA ARG A 263 -20.77 14.91 -31.66
C ARG A 263 -21.81 15.46 -32.64
N GLU A 264 -21.48 15.60 -33.91
CA GLU A 264 -22.42 16.08 -34.94
C GLU A 264 -23.62 15.13 -35.09
N THR A 265 -23.36 13.82 -35.07
CA THR A 265 -24.42 12.81 -35.11
C THR A 265 -25.36 12.92 -33.90
N ALA A 266 -24.80 13.02 -32.70
CA ALA A 266 -25.57 13.19 -31.46
C ALA A 266 -26.39 14.49 -31.47
N HIS A 267 -25.80 15.59 -31.95
CA HIS A 267 -26.48 16.87 -32.10
C HIS A 267 -27.69 16.77 -33.05
N GLY A 268 -27.53 16.11 -34.21
CA GLY A 268 -28.62 15.91 -35.17
C GLY A 268 -29.81 15.11 -34.60
N ILE A 269 -29.53 14.11 -33.76
CA ILE A 269 -30.56 13.32 -33.08
C ILE A 269 -31.36 14.22 -32.11
N VAL A 270 -30.67 14.97 -31.24
CA VAL A 270 -31.31 15.86 -30.26
C VAL A 270 -32.12 16.95 -30.95
N GLU A 271 -31.59 17.53 -32.02
CA GLU A 271 -32.30 18.55 -32.80
C GLU A 271 -33.57 17.99 -33.45
N THR A 272 -33.52 16.75 -33.94
CA THR A 272 -34.69 16.05 -34.50
C THR A 272 -35.74 15.79 -33.43
N MET A 273 -35.34 15.33 -32.25
CA MET A 273 -36.25 15.14 -31.11
C MET A 273 -36.89 16.46 -30.68
N ALA A 274 -36.11 17.54 -30.59
CA ALA A 274 -36.60 18.87 -30.26
C ALA A 274 -37.60 19.40 -31.29
N LYS A 275 -37.33 19.20 -32.59
CA LYS A 275 -38.26 19.57 -33.67
C LYS A 275 -39.60 18.82 -33.55
N ARG A 276 -39.57 17.52 -33.24
CA ARG A 276 -40.79 16.72 -33.04
C ARG A 276 -41.63 17.18 -31.85
N LEU A 277 -40.97 17.61 -30.77
CA LEU A 277 -41.66 18.14 -29.58
C LEU A 277 -42.29 19.52 -29.81
N LYS A 278 -41.86 20.28 -30.82
CA LYS A 278 -42.45 21.59 -31.15
C LYS A 278 -43.81 21.48 -31.87
N VAL A 279 -44.14 20.33 -32.46
CA VAL A 279 -45.40 20.10 -33.17
C VAL A 279 -46.40 19.43 -32.23
N TYR A 280 -47.58 20.03 -32.05
CA TYR A 280 -48.62 19.51 -31.16
C TYR A 280 -49.84 18.98 -31.94
N PRO A 281 -50.38 17.78 -31.61
CA PRO A 281 -49.85 16.81 -30.65
C PRO A 281 -48.61 16.08 -31.21
N PRO A 282 -47.67 15.64 -30.36
CA PRO A 282 -46.47 14.95 -30.82
C PRO A 282 -46.84 13.65 -31.54
N GLU A 283 -46.44 13.52 -32.80
CA GLU A 283 -46.72 12.32 -33.60
C GLU A 283 -45.94 11.10 -33.09
N ILE A 284 -46.65 10.00 -32.83
CA ILE A 284 -46.03 8.70 -32.52
C ILE A 284 -45.80 7.96 -33.85
N GLN A 285 -44.58 8.01 -34.37
CA GLN A 285 -44.18 7.19 -35.52
C GLN A 285 -43.61 5.85 -35.03
N THR A 286 -44.42 4.80 -35.04
CA THR A 286 -43.95 3.44 -34.77
C THR A 286 -43.30 2.87 -36.03
N ASN A 287 -42.01 2.51 -35.98
CA ASN A 287 -41.32 1.80 -37.06
C ASN A 287 -41.73 0.31 -37.19
N LEU A 288 -42.90 -0.07 -36.69
CA LEU A 288 -43.47 -1.41 -36.82
C LEU A 288 -44.46 -1.41 -37.99
N LYS A 289 -44.08 -2.03 -39.12
CA LYS A 289 -45.06 -2.49 -40.12
C LYS A 289 -45.95 -3.53 -39.44
N ILE A 290 -47.07 -3.11 -38.88
CA ILE A 290 -48.14 -4.01 -38.47
C ILE A 290 -48.69 -4.63 -39.76
N ARG A 291 -48.46 -5.93 -39.98
CA ARG A 291 -49.17 -6.69 -40.99
C ARG A 291 -50.66 -6.63 -40.62
N THR A 292 -51.44 -5.85 -41.35
CA THR A 292 -52.90 -5.95 -41.31
C THR A 292 -53.29 -7.30 -41.89
N HIS A 293 -53.60 -8.26 -41.02
CA HIS A 293 -54.36 -9.43 -41.44
C HIS A 293 -55.78 -8.94 -41.75
N THR A 294 -56.03 -8.67 -43.03
CA THR A 294 -57.39 -8.54 -43.56
C THR A 294 -58.05 -9.91 -43.40
N THR A 295 -58.82 -10.09 -42.33
CA THR A 295 -59.75 -11.23 -42.21
C THR A 295 -60.86 -10.99 -43.23
N THR A 296 -60.66 -11.51 -44.44
CA THR A 296 -61.72 -11.69 -45.43
C THR A 296 -62.75 -12.67 -44.84
N LEU A 297 -63.89 -12.12 -44.42
CA LEU A 297 -65.09 -12.89 -44.09
C LEU A 297 -65.54 -13.62 -45.36
N LEU A 298 -65.19 -14.90 -45.45
CA LEU A 298 -65.78 -15.84 -46.38
C LEU A 298 -67.24 -16.06 -45.95
N SER A 299 -68.17 -15.47 -46.69
CA SER A 299 -69.59 -15.80 -46.62
C SER A 299 -69.78 -17.27 -46.98
N ALA A 300 -69.96 -18.12 -45.98
CA ALA A 300 -70.49 -19.46 -46.15
C ALA A 300 -71.93 -19.48 -45.63
N GLN A 301 -72.86 -19.39 -46.57
CA GLN A 301 -74.25 -19.79 -46.52
C GLN A 301 -74.46 -20.99 -45.56
N LYS A 302 -75.33 -20.85 -44.56
CA LYS A 302 -75.91 -22.02 -43.87
C LYS A 302 -77.03 -22.63 -44.74
N PRO A 303 -77.20 -23.97 -44.73
CA PRO A 303 -78.22 -24.65 -45.51
C PRO A 303 -79.58 -24.75 -44.78
N SER A 304 -80.64 -24.69 -45.60
CA SER A 304 -81.96 -25.35 -45.55
C SER A 304 -82.73 -25.43 -44.22
N ASN A 305 -83.90 -24.78 -44.14
CA ASN A 305 -85.21 -25.38 -44.48
C ASN A 305 -86.30 -24.30 -44.56
#